data_AF-A0A0Q4LVC0-F1
#
_entry.id   AF-A0A0Q4LVC0-F1
#
_cell.length_a   1.000
_cell.length_b   1.000
_cell.length_c   1.000
_cell.angle_alpha   90.00
_cell.angle_beta   90.00
_cell.angle_gamma   90.00
#
_symmetry.space_group_name_H-M   'P 1'
#
loop_
_entity.id
_entity.type
_entity.pdbx_description
1 polymer ?
#
loop_
_entity_poly.entity_id
_entity_poly.type
_entity_poly.pdbx_seq_one_letter_code
_entity_poly.pdbx_strand_id
1 'polypeptide(L)'
;MIGKIEFKKRRDFGQVINDTFTFMRQNFKPLLKTYFTFCGLFVLASMSSMLVYQYKMVNMINTVGSDKSSGGFSFGNIYGLEYFLSLLFSLATYASMTVAILSYIALYVQKGNQIPTMEEVWGYFKYYFFRIFGSSIVLILMVFIGFIFCLIPGFYLFPFVAMMFPIMVIENGTFGYSFSRSFTMIKDNFWVTFGTLIIVWIIVYACMSMVVLPTTLFNMIGMFTSKNPQMSLTLSMITTVLQSLCQAFTIIPIITISLSYFSLLEQKENTGLMERITNFGNTNKTIDTRPEEY
;
A
#
# COMPACT_ATOMS: atom_id res chain seq x y z
N MET A 1 15.42 -23.94 6.28
CA MET A 1 16.00 -22.60 6.08
C MET A 1 15.25 -21.94 4.92
N ILE A 2 14.50 -20.86 5.16
CA ILE A 2 13.79 -20.17 4.09
C ILE A 2 14.83 -19.33 3.33
N GLY A 3 15.11 -19.66 2.06
CA GLY A 3 16.13 -18.99 1.25
C GLY A 3 15.83 -17.50 1.02
N LYS A 4 16.89 -16.68 0.88
CA LYS A 4 16.74 -15.25 0.55
C LYS A 4 16.04 -15.11 -0.82
N ILE A 5 15.08 -14.20 -0.91
CA ILE A 5 14.30 -13.99 -2.15
C ILE A 5 15.14 -13.24 -3.18
N GLU A 6 15.23 -13.79 -4.39
CA GLU A 6 15.90 -13.13 -5.51
C GLU A 6 14.95 -12.18 -6.22
N PHE A 7 15.09 -10.86 -6.05
CA PHE A 7 14.18 -9.88 -6.66
C PHE A 7 14.19 -9.91 -8.19
N LYS A 8 15.37 -10.03 -8.83
CA LYS A 8 15.53 -10.07 -10.29
C LYS A 8 15.26 -11.47 -10.86
N LYS A 9 13.99 -11.88 -10.84
CA LYS A 9 13.54 -13.18 -11.32
C LYS A 9 12.19 -13.03 -12.03
N ARG A 10 12.04 -13.70 -13.19
CA ARG A 10 10.73 -13.87 -13.84
C ARG A 10 9.83 -14.71 -12.95
N ARG A 11 8.63 -14.20 -12.66
CA ARG A 11 7.64 -14.84 -11.79
C ARG A 11 6.29 -14.93 -12.47
N ASP A 12 5.63 -16.06 -12.24
CA ASP A 12 4.20 -16.23 -12.53
C ASP A 12 3.34 -15.60 -11.44
N PHE A 13 2.05 -15.40 -11.72
CA PHE A 13 1.10 -14.74 -10.83
C PHE A 13 1.13 -15.33 -9.40
N GLY A 14 1.11 -16.67 -9.27
CA GLY A 14 1.10 -17.36 -7.98
C GLY A 14 2.44 -17.26 -7.25
N GLN A 15 3.55 -17.21 -7.99
CA GLN A 15 4.88 -17.01 -7.43
C GLN A 15 5.03 -15.61 -6.87
N VAL A 16 4.50 -14.57 -7.52
CA VAL A 16 4.50 -13.20 -6.99
C VAL A 16 3.79 -13.15 -5.64
N ILE A 17 2.62 -13.78 -5.51
CA ILE A 17 1.86 -13.80 -4.27
C ILE A 17 2.62 -14.57 -3.18
N ASN A 18 3.13 -15.77 -3.49
CA ASN A 18 3.89 -16.57 -2.52
C ASN A 18 5.17 -15.87 -2.05
N ASP A 19 5.92 -15.27 -2.98
CA ASP A 19 7.14 -14.51 -2.67
C ASP A 19 6.80 -13.24 -1.86
N THR A 20 5.65 -12.61 -2.09
CA THR A 20 5.18 -11.46 -1.28
C THR A 20 5.05 -11.89 0.20
N PHE A 21 4.30 -12.96 0.46
CA PHE A 21 4.10 -13.44 1.83
C PHE A 21 5.39 -13.97 2.45
N THR A 22 6.24 -14.63 1.65
CA THR A 22 7.55 -15.09 2.11
C THR A 22 8.46 -13.91 2.48
N PHE A 23 8.51 -12.86 1.66
CA PHE A 23 9.30 -11.65 1.91
C PHE A 23 8.82 -10.93 3.16
N MET A 24 7.51 -10.77 3.28
CA MET A 24 6.88 -10.19 4.45
C MET A 24 7.23 -10.98 5.71
N ARG A 25 7.15 -12.31 5.67
CA ARG A 25 7.47 -13.17 6.83
C ARG A 25 8.94 -13.09 7.21
N GLN A 26 9.85 -13.06 6.24
CA GLN A 26 11.28 -12.94 6.47
C GLN A 26 11.67 -11.58 7.07
N ASN A 27 11.04 -10.51 6.59
CA ASN A 27 11.38 -9.13 6.96
C ASN A 27 10.32 -8.45 7.84
N PHE A 28 9.46 -9.22 8.52
CA PHE A 28 8.30 -8.70 9.24
C PHE A 28 8.67 -7.62 10.26
N LYS A 29 9.67 -7.91 11.12
CA LYS A 29 10.14 -6.97 12.16
C LYS A 29 10.72 -5.69 11.55
N PRO A 30 11.69 -5.74 10.62
CA PRO A 30 12.19 -4.53 9.95
C PRO A 30 11.12 -3.71 9.22
N LEU A 31 10.23 -4.36 8.48
CA LEU A 31 9.16 -3.69 7.73
C LEU A 31 8.19 -2.97 8.67
N LEU A 32 7.77 -3.64 9.74
CA LEU A 32 6.85 -3.06 10.71
C LEU A 32 7.51 -1.91 11.50
N LYS A 33 8.80 -2.04 11.85
CA LYS A 33 9.57 -0.95 12.45
C LYS A 33 9.65 0.27 11.52
N THR A 34 9.96 0.04 10.24
CA THR A 34 9.98 1.09 9.21
C THR A 34 8.61 1.75 9.08
N TYR A 35 7.53 0.96 9.06
CA TYR A 35 6.17 1.50 9.03
C TYR A 35 5.89 2.43 10.22
N PHE A 36 6.11 1.97 11.45
CA PHE A 36 5.79 2.81 12.63
C PHE A 36 6.70 4.03 12.76
N THR A 37 7.99 3.93 12.42
CA THR A 37 8.92 5.06 12.51
C THR A 37 8.56 6.19 11.54
N PHE A 38 8.18 5.85 10.30
CA PHE A 38 7.97 6.85 9.25
C PHE A 38 6.51 7.26 9.08
N CYS A 39 5.59 6.31 9.30
CA CYS A 39 4.16 6.52 9.08
C CYS A 39 3.42 6.82 10.38
N GLY A 40 4.00 6.50 11.55
CA GLY A 40 3.31 6.56 12.85
C GLY A 40 2.66 7.92 13.13
N LEU A 41 3.37 9.03 12.88
CA LEU A 41 2.81 10.38 13.06
C LEU A 41 1.60 10.63 12.14
N PHE A 42 1.70 10.24 10.87
CA PHE A 42 0.62 10.43 9.89
C PHE A 42 -0.59 9.55 10.20
N VAL A 43 -0.36 8.29 10.60
CA VAL A 43 -1.41 7.36 11.03
C VAL A 43 -2.16 7.93 12.24
N LEU A 44 -1.44 8.46 13.24
CA LEU A 44 -2.06 9.04 14.43
C LEU A 44 -2.88 10.30 14.09
N ALA A 45 -2.36 11.17 13.22
CA ALA A 45 -3.10 12.36 12.75
C ALA A 45 -4.33 12.00 11.90
N SER A 46 -4.21 10.96 11.09
CA SER A 46 -5.33 10.41 10.31
C SER A 46 -6.39 9.82 11.23
N MET A 47 -5.96 9.01 12.21
CA MET A 47 -6.85 8.37 13.17
C MET A 47 -7.59 9.40 14.03
N SER A 48 -6.91 10.43 14.54
CA SER A 48 -7.56 11.47 15.33
C SER A 48 -8.59 12.25 14.52
N SER A 49 -8.26 12.63 13.28
CA SER A 49 -9.20 13.32 12.39
C SER A 49 -10.39 12.45 12.03
N MET A 50 -10.17 11.16 11.78
CA MET A 50 -11.22 10.19 11.50
C MET A 50 -12.13 9.98 12.71
N LEU A 51 -11.60 9.99 13.95
CA LEU A 51 -12.38 9.88 15.17
C LEU A 51 -13.29 11.08 15.39
N VAL A 52 -12.79 12.30 15.15
CA VAL A 52 -13.60 13.53 15.24
C VAL A 52 -14.70 13.51 14.17
N TYR A 53 -14.37 13.13 12.94
CA TYR A 53 -15.35 12.96 11.88
C TYR A 53 -16.41 11.91 12.23
N GLN A 54 -16.01 10.76 12.78
CA GLN A 54 -16.91 9.69 13.21
C GLN A 54 -17.84 10.16 14.34
N TYR A 55 -17.33 10.91 15.32
CA TYR A 55 -18.14 11.48 16.41
C TYR A 55 -19.28 12.35 15.86
N LYS A 56 -18.95 13.26 14.93
CA LYS A 56 -19.93 14.13 14.26
C LYS A 56 -20.96 13.34 13.47
N MET A 57 -20.52 12.33 12.72
CA MET A 57 -21.39 11.46 11.92
C MET A 57 -22.37 10.66 12.80
N VAL A 58 -21.90 10.06 13.89
CA VAL A 58 -22.76 9.30 14.82
C VAL A 58 -23.80 10.22 15.47
N ASN A 59 -23.40 11.40 15.92
CA ASN A 59 -24.33 12.37 16.51
C ASN A 59 -25.38 12.84 15.50
N MET A 60 -25.00 13.05 14.23
CA MET A 60 -25.93 13.40 13.17
C MET A 60 -26.97 12.30 12.94
N ILE A 61 -26.53 11.05 12.78
CA ILE A 61 -27.42 9.89 12.59
C ILE A 61 -28.40 9.75 13.76
N ASN A 62 -27.90 9.86 14.99
CA ASN A 62 -28.73 9.74 16.20
C ASN A 62 -29.73 10.89 16.35
N THR A 63 -29.37 12.11 15.91
CA THR A 63 -30.26 13.29 15.97
C THR A 63 -31.36 13.20 14.91
N VAL A 64 -31.06 12.70 13.71
CA VAL A 64 -32.06 12.47 12.65
C VAL A 64 -33.05 11.37 13.06
N GLY A 65 -32.58 10.31 13.73
CA GLY A 65 -33.43 9.20 14.17
C GLY A 65 -34.37 9.50 15.35
N SER A 66 -34.31 10.70 15.95
CA SER A 66 -35.05 11.03 17.18
C SER A 66 -36.07 12.18 17.05
N ASP A 67 -36.58 12.43 15.84
CA ASP A 67 -37.66 13.41 15.51
C ASP A 67 -37.44 14.86 15.98
N LYS A 68 -36.26 15.19 16.52
CA LYS A 68 -35.83 16.57 16.79
C LYS A 68 -35.28 17.18 15.50
N SER A 69 -36.19 17.62 14.65
CA SER A 69 -35.90 18.36 13.43
C SER A 69 -35.29 19.72 13.74
N SER A 70 -33.96 19.82 13.71
CA SER A 70 -33.27 21.12 13.56
C SER A 70 -31.94 21.09 12.80
N GLY A 71 -31.52 19.93 12.27
CA GLY A 71 -30.32 19.85 11.44
C GLY A 71 -30.35 18.63 10.52
N GLY A 72 -31.00 18.75 9.36
CA GLY A 72 -30.98 17.70 8.34
C GLY A 72 -29.55 17.37 7.86
N PHE A 73 -29.41 16.28 7.09
CA PHE A 73 -28.19 15.90 6.36
C PHE A 73 -27.79 16.98 5.35
N SER A 74 -27.26 18.10 5.85
CA SER A 74 -26.75 19.19 5.03
C SER A 74 -25.34 18.83 4.57
N PHE A 75 -25.06 19.09 3.29
CA PHE A 75 -23.77 18.84 2.67
C PHE A 75 -22.62 19.48 3.48
N GLY A 76 -22.82 20.69 4.03
CA GLY A 76 -21.81 21.36 4.85
C GLY A 76 -21.55 20.70 6.22
N ASN A 77 -22.53 19.99 6.77
CA ASN A 77 -22.35 19.26 8.02
C ASN A 77 -21.60 17.93 7.82
N ILE A 78 -21.80 17.28 6.68
CA ILE A 78 -21.10 16.04 6.31
C ILE A 78 -19.68 16.36 5.83
N TYR A 79 -19.54 17.28 4.87
CA TYR A 79 -18.27 17.63 4.24
C TYR A 79 -17.61 18.86 4.89
N GLY A 80 -17.52 18.84 6.21
CA GLY A 80 -16.87 19.88 7.00
C GLY A 80 -15.34 19.83 6.94
N LEU A 81 -14.69 20.76 7.66
CA LEU A 81 -13.23 20.79 7.80
C LEU A 81 -12.66 19.45 8.28
N GLU A 82 -13.37 18.74 9.17
CA GLU A 82 -12.93 17.46 9.74
C GLU A 82 -12.82 16.36 8.67
N TYR A 83 -13.75 16.36 7.70
CA TYR A 83 -13.71 15.45 6.56
C TYR A 83 -12.47 15.69 5.71
N PHE A 84 -12.20 16.94 5.33
CA PHE A 84 -11.03 17.28 4.51
C PHE A 84 -9.71 16.99 5.23
N LEU A 85 -9.65 17.23 6.55
CA LEU A 85 -8.48 16.85 7.36
C LEU A 85 -8.28 15.33 7.38
N SER A 86 -9.35 14.54 7.57
CA SER A 86 -9.24 13.07 7.51
C SER A 86 -8.78 12.58 6.14
N LEU A 87 -9.24 13.21 5.06
CA LEU A 87 -8.84 12.88 3.69
C LEU A 87 -7.35 13.22 3.45
N LEU A 88 -6.92 14.42 3.87
CA LEU A 88 -5.53 14.86 3.74
C LEU A 88 -4.58 13.95 4.51
N PHE A 89 -4.87 13.63 5.77
CA PHE A 89 -3.99 12.79 6.59
C PHE A 89 -4.02 11.32 6.18
N SER A 90 -5.17 10.80 5.71
CA SER A 90 -5.22 9.44 5.16
C SER A 90 -4.37 9.33 3.88
N LEU A 91 -4.40 10.35 3.03
CA LEU A 91 -3.53 10.44 1.86
C LEU A 91 -2.05 10.56 2.25
N ALA A 92 -1.72 11.37 3.25
CA ALA A 92 -0.36 11.50 3.77
C ALA A 92 0.14 10.17 4.36
N THR A 93 -0.74 9.42 5.01
CA THR A 93 -0.45 8.08 5.55
C THR A 93 -0.18 7.09 4.42
N TYR A 94 -1.01 7.08 3.38
CA TYR A 94 -0.79 6.24 2.21
C TYR A 94 0.52 6.58 1.48
N ALA A 95 0.80 7.87 1.26
CA ALA A 95 2.03 8.34 0.62
C ALA A 95 3.27 7.98 1.44
N SER A 96 3.26 8.25 2.76
CA SER A 96 4.38 7.90 3.65
C SER A 96 4.65 6.39 3.65
N MET A 97 3.60 5.57 3.73
CA MET A 97 3.75 4.11 3.69
C MET A 97 4.34 3.64 2.35
N THR A 98 3.81 4.14 1.24
CA THR A 98 4.28 3.79 -0.11
C THR A 98 5.77 4.12 -0.27
N VAL A 99 6.16 5.34 0.13
CA VAL A 99 7.56 5.79 0.05
C VAL A 99 8.45 4.96 0.96
N ALA A 100 8.07 4.76 2.23
CA ALA A 100 8.92 4.09 3.22
C ALA A 100 9.17 2.61 2.84
N ILE A 101 8.12 1.89 2.44
CA ILE A 101 8.24 0.48 2.06
C ILE A 101 8.97 0.32 0.72
N LEU A 102 8.69 1.15 -0.28
CA LEU A 102 9.42 1.09 -1.55
C LEU A 102 10.89 1.47 -1.39
N SER A 103 11.20 2.46 -0.55
CA SER A 103 12.59 2.84 -0.25
C SER A 103 13.32 1.72 0.49
N TYR A 104 12.66 1.07 1.44
CA TYR A 104 13.18 -0.13 2.10
C TYR A 104 13.51 -1.22 1.07
N ILE A 105 12.58 -1.52 0.17
CA ILE A 105 12.79 -2.57 -0.85
C ILE A 105 13.90 -2.17 -1.84
N ALA A 106 13.93 -0.92 -2.31
CA ALA A 106 14.94 -0.43 -3.22
C ALA A 106 16.35 -0.56 -2.61
N LEU A 107 16.53 -0.12 -1.37
CA LEU A 107 17.80 -0.25 -0.65
C LEU A 107 18.14 -1.71 -0.34
N TYR A 108 17.16 -2.53 0.04
CA TYR A 108 17.34 -3.96 0.29
C TYR A 108 17.90 -4.68 -0.94
N VAL A 109 17.38 -4.35 -2.13
CA VAL A 109 17.86 -4.89 -3.42
C VAL A 109 19.24 -4.34 -3.77
N GLN A 110 19.48 -3.03 -3.63
CA GLN A 110 20.78 -2.41 -3.91
C GLN A 110 21.91 -2.99 -3.05
N LYS A 111 21.62 -3.38 -1.80
CA LYS A 111 22.59 -3.97 -0.87
C LYS A 111 22.76 -5.48 -0.99
N GLY A 112 22.21 -6.12 -2.02
CA GLY A 112 22.32 -7.57 -2.18
C GLY A 112 21.58 -8.36 -1.10
N ASN A 113 20.32 -7.97 -0.83
CA ASN A 113 19.44 -8.60 0.17
C ASN A 113 19.92 -8.47 1.62
N GLN A 114 20.41 -7.27 1.98
CA GLN A 114 20.72 -6.90 3.36
C GLN A 114 19.71 -5.88 3.89
N ILE A 115 19.45 -5.94 5.19
CA ILE A 115 18.49 -5.04 5.84
C ILE A 115 19.07 -3.61 5.82
N PRO A 116 18.37 -2.63 5.23
CA PRO A 116 18.84 -1.24 5.19
C PRO A 116 18.76 -0.57 6.57
N THR A 117 19.57 0.46 6.78
CA THR A 117 19.50 1.26 8.01
C THR A 117 18.38 2.30 7.91
N MET A 118 17.84 2.72 9.05
CA MET A 118 16.73 3.68 9.07
C MET A 118 17.15 5.06 8.54
N GLU A 119 18.42 5.44 8.69
CA GLU A 119 18.97 6.70 8.17
C GLU A 119 18.98 6.73 6.65
N GLU A 120 19.29 5.61 6.00
CA GLU A 120 19.27 5.50 4.54
C GLU A 120 17.84 5.60 4.00
N VAL A 121 16.90 4.90 4.65
CA VAL A 121 15.48 4.99 4.32
C VAL A 121 14.97 6.43 4.50
N TRP A 122 15.46 7.16 5.50
CA TRP A 122 15.14 8.58 5.72
C TRP A 122 15.63 9.53 4.64
N GLY A 123 16.82 9.27 4.08
CA GLY A 123 17.32 10.02 2.93
C GLY A 123 16.38 9.90 1.73
N TYR A 124 15.99 8.67 1.37
CA TYR A 124 15.03 8.42 0.29
C TYR A 124 13.64 8.97 0.62
N PHE A 125 13.19 8.80 1.86
CA PHE A 125 11.87 9.23 2.29
C PHE A 125 11.66 10.72 2.08
N LYS A 126 12.57 11.57 2.56
CA LYS A 126 12.47 13.03 2.40
C LYS A 126 12.39 13.46 0.94
N TYR A 127 13.17 12.80 0.09
CA TYR A 127 13.25 13.14 -1.33
C TYR A 127 12.00 12.72 -2.11
N TYR A 128 11.45 11.53 -1.83
CA TYR A 128 10.30 11.01 -2.57
C TYR A 128 8.94 11.33 -1.94
N PHE A 129 8.87 11.72 -0.66
CA PHE A 129 7.61 11.93 0.05
C PHE A 129 6.70 12.91 -0.68
N PHE A 130 7.15 14.14 -0.93
CA PHE A 130 6.34 15.15 -1.61
C PHE A 130 6.05 14.81 -3.08
N ARG A 131 6.97 14.10 -3.74
CA ARG A 131 6.76 13.63 -5.13
C ARG A 131 5.63 12.61 -5.19
N ILE A 132 5.65 11.60 -4.31
CA ILE A 132 4.60 10.59 -4.24
C ILE A 132 3.29 11.19 -3.74
N PHE A 133 3.33 12.08 -2.74
CA PHE A 133 2.14 12.76 -2.23
C PHE A 133 1.46 13.64 -3.30
N GLY A 134 2.22 14.45 -4.04
CA GLY A 134 1.67 15.24 -5.14
C GLY A 134 1.14 14.35 -6.27
N SER A 135 1.87 13.27 -6.59
CA SER A 135 1.46 12.33 -7.63
C SER A 135 0.20 11.56 -7.25
N SER A 136 0.04 11.19 -5.97
CA SER A 136 -1.15 10.46 -5.52
C SER A 136 -2.42 11.29 -5.63
N ILE A 137 -2.36 12.61 -5.38
CA ILE A 137 -3.49 13.53 -5.61
C ILE A 137 -3.92 13.48 -7.09
N VAL A 138 -2.96 13.64 -8.01
CA VAL A 138 -3.25 13.63 -9.46
C VAL A 138 -3.81 12.27 -9.89
N LEU A 139 -3.21 11.17 -9.42
CA LEU A 139 -3.64 9.82 -9.78
C LEU A 139 -5.03 9.49 -9.24
N ILE A 140 -5.36 9.92 -8.01
CA ILE A 140 -6.71 9.77 -7.46
C ILE A 140 -7.72 10.54 -8.30
N LEU A 141 -7.41 11.78 -8.69
CA LEU A 141 -8.30 12.56 -9.56
C LEU A 141 -8.49 11.90 -10.93
N MET A 142 -7.41 11.39 -11.55
CA MET A 142 -7.51 10.67 -12.83
C MET A 142 -8.37 9.42 -12.73
N VAL A 143 -8.19 8.62 -11.68
CA VAL A 143 -8.99 7.41 -11.45
C VAL A 143 -10.44 7.76 -11.13
N PHE A 144 -10.68 8.82 -10.35
CA PHE A 144 -12.01 9.32 -10.02
C PHE A 144 -12.77 9.78 -11.28
N ILE A 145 -12.12 10.55 -12.15
CA ILE A 145 -12.67 10.95 -13.45
C ILE A 145 -12.95 9.71 -14.30
N GLY A 146 -12.03 8.73 -14.32
CA GLY A 146 -12.23 7.45 -15.00
C GLY A 146 -13.52 6.76 -14.56
N PHE A 147 -13.74 6.64 -13.24
CA PHE A 147 -14.96 6.05 -12.69
C PHE A 147 -16.24 6.85 -13.00
N ILE A 148 -16.16 8.18 -13.08
CA ILE A 148 -17.31 9.03 -13.47
C ILE A 148 -17.73 8.77 -14.93
N PHE A 149 -16.77 8.65 -15.85
CA PHE A 149 -17.08 8.55 -17.28
C PHE A 149 -17.54 7.15 -17.71
N CYS A 150 -17.01 6.09 -17.08
CA CYS A 150 -17.49 4.71 -17.22
C CYS A 150 -16.67 3.85 -16.24
N LEU A 151 -17.26 2.95 -15.45
CA LEU A 151 -16.50 2.17 -14.45
C LEU A 151 -15.28 1.40 -15.04
N ILE A 152 -15.35 1.06 -16.34
CA ILE A 152 -14.35 0.29 -17.09
C ILE A 152 -12.96 0.97 -17.10
N PRO A 153 -12.80 2.23 -17.57
CA PRO A 153 -11.51 2.93 -17.52
C PRO A 153 -10.93 3.07 -16.11
N GLY A 154 -11.76 3.18 -15.06
CA GLY A 154 -11.28 3.19 -13.67
C GLY A 154 -10.52 1.90 -13.31
N PHE A 155 -11.13 0.74 -13.58
CA PHE A 155 -10.48 -0.56 -13.36
C PHE A 155 -9.28 -0.79 -14.28
N TYR A 156 -9.36 -0.32 -15.54
CA TYR A 156 -8.25 -0.45 -16.49
C TYR A 156 -7.01 0.35 -16.07
N LEU A 157 -7.18 1.55 -15.49
CA LEU A 157 -6.06 2.40 -15.06
C LEU A 157 -5.39 1.90 -13.78
N PHE A 158 -6.08 1.13 -12.96
CA PHE A 158 -5.62 0.66 -11.65
C PHE A 158 -4.20 0.04 -11.63
N PRO A 159 -3.86 -0.97 -12.47
CA PRO A 159 -2.53 -1.56 -12.46
C PRO A 159 -1.44 -0.58 -12.92
N PHE A 160 -1.74 0.31 -13.86
CA PHE A 160 -0.79 1.33 -14.34
C PHE A 160 -0.46 2.34 -13.24
N VAL A 161 -1.47 2.77 -12.48
CA VAL A 161 -1.31 3.66 -11.33
C VAL A 161 -0.49 2.99 -10.23
N ALA A 162 -0.79 1.72 -9.89
CA ALA A 162 -0.06 0.98 -8.86
C ALA A 162 1.44 0.84 -9.22
N MET A 163 1.74 0.54 -10.48
CA MET A 163 3.11 0.35 -10.98
C MET A 163 3.91 1.65 -11.10
N MET A 164 3.23 2.79 -11.15
CA MET A 164 3.90 4.09 -11.22
C MET A 164 4.76 4.36 -9.98
N PHE A 165 4.30 3.96 -8.79
CA PHE A 165 5.02 4.18 -7.53
C PHE A 165 6.40 3.50 -7.47
N PRO A 166 6.56 2.19 -7.75
CA PRO A 166 7.89 1.58 -7.78
C PRO A 166 8.79 2.19 -8.87
N ILE A 167 8.26 2.57 -10.04
CA ILE A 167 9.07 3.23 -11.08
C ILE A 167 9.59 4.59 -10.58
N MET A 168 8.76 5.38 -9.91
CA MET A 168 9.19 6.67 -9.36
C MET A 168 10.31 6.55 -8.32
N VAL A 169 10.27 5.54 -7.46
CA VAL A 169 11.24 5.37 -6.37
C VAL A 169 12.51 4.64 -6.83
N ILE A 170 12.35 3.59 -7.64
CA ILE A 170 13.45 2.71 -8.05
C ILE A 170 14.20 3.28 -9.26
N GLU A 171 13.50 3.81 -10.26
CA GLU A 171 14.12 4.45 -11.44
C GLU A 171 14.35 5.97 -11.26
N ASN A 172 13.99 6.53 -10.10
CA ASN A 172 13.99 7.99 -9.86
C ASN A 172 13.16 8.78 -10.91
N GLY A 173 12.13 8.16 -11.47
CA GLY A 173 11.33 8.73 -12.56
C GLY A 173 10.49 9.95 -12.17
N THR A 174 10.39 10.94 -13.07
CA THR A 174 9.41 12.04 -12.94
C THR A 174 7.99 11.52 -13.17
N PHE A 175 6.96 12.27 -12.76
CA PHE A 175 5.57 11.86 -12.91
C PHE A 175 5.23 11.38 -14.33
N GLY A 176 5.49 12.22 -15.35
CA GLY A 176 5.17 11.90 -16.74
C GLY A 176 5.97 10.72 -17.31
N TYR A 177 7.25 10.62 -16.92
CA TYR A 177 8.10 9.47 -17.30
C TYR A 177 7.55 8.18 -16.67
N SER A 178 7.31 8.17 -15.36
CA SER A 178 6.83 6.98 -14.65
C SER A 178 5.45 6.55 -15.10
N PHE A 179 4.58 7.48 -15.48
CA PHE A 179 3.28 7.18 -16.07
C PHE A 179 3.45 6.51 -17.44
N SER A 180 4.22 7.11 -18.35
CA SER A 180 4.44 6.51 -19.69
C SER A 180 5.14 5.15 -19.62
N ARG A 181 6.10 5.03 -18.69
CA ARG A 181 6.85 3.80 -18.42
C ARG A 181 5.97 2.70 -17.81
N SER A 182 4.97 3.04 -16.99
CA SER A 182 4.06 2.03 -16.45
C SER A 182 3.21 1.40 -17.56
N PHE A 183 2.79 2.18 -18.56
CA PHE A 183 2.10 1.66 -19.75
C PHE A 183 2.99 0.71 -20.55
N THR A 184 4.23 1.10 -20.84
CA THR A 184 5.14 0.23 -21.60
C THR A 184 5.49 -1.03 -20.84
N MET A 185 5.59 -0.99 -19.50
CA MET A 185 5.86 -2.16 -18.66
C MET A 185 4.69 -3.15 -18.61
N ILE A 186 3.46 -2.66 -18.50
CA ILE A 186 2.27 -3.51 -18.25
C ILE A 186 1.62 -4.02 -19.54
N LYS A 187 1.75 -3.31 -20.67
CA LYS A 187 1.00 -3.58 -21.91
C LYS A 187 0.95 -5.06 -22.32
N ASP A 188 2.05 -5.79 -22.21
CA ASP A 188 2.15 -7.18 -22.66
C ASP A 188 1.63 -8.20 -21.63
N ASN A 189 1.57 -7.81 -20.35
CA ASN A 189 1.21 -8.68 -19.23
C ASN A 189 0.05 -8.12 -18.38
N PHE A 190 -0.79 -7.28 -18.99
CA PHE A 190 -1.82 -6.51 -18.29
C PHE A 190 -2.69 -7.39 -17.38
N TRP A 191 -3.27 -8.47 -17.94
CA TRP A 191 -4.18 -9.35 -17.22
C TRP A 191 -3.53 -10.07 -16.04
N VAL A 192 -2.24 -10.42 -16.17
CA VAL A 192 -1.49 -11.07 -15.09
C VAL A 192 -1.27 -10.07 -13.95
N THR A 193 -0.77 -8.86 -14.26
CA THR A 193 -0.55 -7.82 -13.24
C THR A 193 -1.86 -7.38 -12.58
N PHE A 194 -2.91 -7.18 -13.37
CA PHE A 194 -4.23 -6.82 -12.90
C PHE A 194 -4.83 -7.90 -11.98
N GLY A 195 -4.81 -9.16 -12.42
CA GLY A 195 -5.30 -10.30 -11.65
C GLY A 195 -4.54 -10.48 -10.34
N THR A 196 -3.20 -10.39 -10.36
CA THR A 196 -2.37 -10.44 -9.14
C THR A 196 -2.74 -9.34 -8.15
N LEU A 197 -2.88 -8.09 -8.63
CA LEU A 197 -3.24 -6.98 -7.76
C LEU A 197 -4.65 -7.15 -7.17
N ILE A 198 -5.64 -7.54 -7.98
CA ILE A 198 -7.00 -7.79 -7.49
C ILE A 198 -7.00 -8.86 -6.40
N ILE A 199 -6.34 -10.00 -6.63
CA ILE A 199 -6.32 -11.10 -5.66
C ILE A 199 -5.68 -10.63 -4.35
N VAL A 200 -4.56 -9.90 -4.40
CA VAL A 200 -3.90 -9.39 -3.20
C VAL A 200 -4.77 -8.37 -2.47
N TRP A 201 -5.44 -7.48 -3.19
CA TRP A 201 -6.38 -6.54 -2.57
C TRP A 201 -7.57 -7.25 -1.93
N ILE A 202 -8.11 -8.30 -2.55
CA ILE A 202 -9.17 -9.14 -1.96
C ILE A 202 -8.67 -9.77 -0.66
N ILE A 203 -7.48 -10.34 -0.64
CA ILE A 203 -6.91 -10.96 0.56
C ILE A 203 -6.76 -9.92 1.69
N VAL A 204 -6.21 -8.75 1.37
CA VAL A 204 -6.00 -7.66 2.34
C VAL A 204 -7.33 -7.16 2.88
N TYR A 205 -8.30 -6.88 2.02
CA TYR A 205 -9.63 -6.43 2.45
C TYR A 205 -10.34 -7.49 3.28
N ALA A 206 -10.23 -8.77 2.94
CA ALA A 206 -10.79 -9.86 3.75
C ALA A 206 -10.15 -9.89 5.15
N CYS A 207 -8.83 -9.77 5.26
CA CYS A 207 -8.14 -9.69 6.55
C CYS A 207 -8.57 -8.46 7.36
N MET A 208 -8.66 -7.29 6.74
CA MET A 208 -9.11 -6.06 7.39
C MET A 208 -10.58 -6.17 7.85
N SER A 209 -11.46 -6.71 7.01
CA SER A 209 -12.87 -6.87 7.34
C SER A 209 -13.07 -7.85 8.47
N MET A 210 -12.30 -8.93 8.57
CA MET A 210 -12.41 -9.88 9.70
C MET A 210 -12.18 -9.20 11.07
N VAL A 211 -11.30 -8.20 11.13
CA VAL A 211 -11.02 -7.46 12.38
C VAL A 211 -12.14 -6.45 12.69
N VAL A 212 -12.68 -5.78 11.67
CA VAL A 212 -13.67 -4.70 11.83
C VAL A 212 -15.12 -5.24 11.84
N LEU A 213 -15.36 -6.45 11.33
CA LEU A 213 -16.69 -7.05 11.20
C LEU A 213 -17.47 -7.15 12.51
N PRO A 214 -16.90 -7.63 13.64
CA PRO A 214 -17.67 -7.79 14.87
C PRO A 214 -18.29 -6.46 15.32
N THR A 215 -17.49 -5.40 15.33
CA THR A 215 -17.91 -4.09 15.83
C THR A 215 -18.87 -3.38 14.89
N THR A 216 -18.75 -3.59 13.57
CA THR A 216 -19.73 -3.10 12.58
C THR A 216 -21.06 -3.85 12.67
N LEU A 217 -21.04 -5.18 12.86
CA LEU A 217 -22.26 -5.97 13.05
C LEU A 217 -23.02 -5.56 14.32
N PHE A 218 -22.33 -5.36 15.45
CA PHE A 218 -22.98 -4.87 16.67
C PHE A 218 -23.60 -3.48 16.49
N ASN A 219 -22.95 -2.58 15.76
CA ASN A 219 -23.54 -1.28 15.41
C ASN A 219 -24.81 -1.44 14.56
N MET A 220 -24.79 -2.33 13.55
CA MET A 220 -25.95 -2.59 12.71
C MET A 220 -27.12 -3.19 13.51
N ILE A 221 -26.85 -4.18 14.37
CA ILE A 221 -27.88 -4.75 15.26
C ILE A 221 -28.51 -3.66 16.13
N GLY A 222 -27.69 -2.77 16.70
CA GLY A 222 -28.18 -1.60 17.45
C GLY A 222 -29.15 -0.74 16.64
N MET A 223 -28.86 -0.50 15.37
CA MET A 223 -29.72 0.30 14.49
C MET A 223 -31.00 -0.41 14.05
N PHE A 224 -30.97 -1.72 13.79
CA PHE A 224 -32.13 -2.47 13.27
C PHE A 224 -33.04 -3.06 14.35
N THR A 225 -32.54 -3.28 15.57
CA THR A 225 -33.30 -3.94 16.66
C THR A 225 -33.94 -2.94 17.63
N SER A 226 -33.38 -1.73 17.77
CA SER A 226 -33.90 -0.76 18.74
C SER A 226 -35.12 0.00 18.20
N LYS A 227 -36.11 0.26 19.06
CA LYS A 227 -37.29 1.09 18.72
C LYS A 227 -36.91 2.51 18.29
N ASN A 228 -35.77 3.02 18.77
CA ASN A 228 -35.17 4.27 18.34
C ASN A 228 -33.82 3.93 17.70
N PRO A 229 -33.71 3.92 16.36
CA PRO A 229 -32.48 3.51 15.68
C PRO A 229 -31.33 4.42 16.11
N GLN A 230 -30.42 3.86 16.91
CA GLN A 230 -29.27 4.58 17.45
C GLN A 230 -27.97 3.83 17.13
N MET A 231 -27.00 4.58 16.64
CA MET A 231 -25.63 4.10 16.42
C MET A 231 -24.82 4.32 17.70
N SER A 232 -24.13 3.27 18.15
CA SER A 232 -23.30 3.36 19.35
C SER A 232 -22.02 4.14 19.07
N LEU A 233 -21.81 5.22 19.81
CA LEU A 233 -20.60 6.03 19.72
C LEU A 233 -19.35 5.20 20.05
N THR A 234 -19.41 4.42 21.14
CA THR A 234 -18.28 3.62 21.63
C THR A 234 -17.87 2.57 20.61
N LEU A 235 -18.82 1.81 20.08
CA LEU A 235 -18.52 0.79 19.07
C LEU A 235 -17.98 1.43 17.79
N SER A 236 -18.53 2.57 17.37
CA SER A 236 -18.05 3.31 16.19
C SER A 236 -16.62 3.84 16.36
N MET A 237 -16.27 4.37 17.54
CA MET A 237 -14.90 4.78 17.84
C MET A 237 -13.94 3.58 17.80
N ILE A 238 -14.33 2.45 18.38
CA ILE A 238 -13.55 1.20 18.33
C ILE A 238 -13.36 0.75 16.88
N THR A 239 -14.41 0.77 16.03
CA THR A 239 -14.28 0.41 14.60
C THR A 239 -13.24 1.27 13.89
N THR A 240 -13.21 2.57 14.18
CA THR A 240 -12.31 3.54 13.55
C THR A 240 -10.85 3.30 13.95
N VAL A 241 -10.62 3.02 15.24
CA VAL A 241 -9.28 2.67 15.75
C VAL A 241 -8.81 1.35 15.13
N LEU A 242 -9.65 0.32 15.12
CA LEU A 242 -9.32 -0.97 14.50
C LEU A 242 -8.99 -0.82 13.02
N GLN A 243 -9.79 -0.06 12.27
CA GLN A 243 -9.54 0.20 10.86
C GLN A 243 -8.19 0.91 10.62
N SER A 244 -7.86 1.90 11.47
CA SER A 244 -6.59 2.63 11.40
C SER A 244 -5.39 1.72 11.69
N LEU A 245 -5.51 0.82 12.67
CA LEU A 245 -4.47 -0.17 12.98
C LEU A 245 -4.29 -1.19 11.84
N CYS A 246 -5.40 -1.65 11.26
CA CYS A 246 -5.39 -2.58 10.14
C CYS A 246 -4.82 -1.97 8.85
N GLN A 247 -4.65 -0.65 8.75
CA GLN A 247 -4.01 -0.01 7.61
C GLN A 247 -2.60 -0.56 7.35
N ALA A 248 -1.89 -1.05 8.37
CA ALA A 248 -0.59 -1.71 8.20
C ALA A 248 -0.63 -2.91 7.21
N PHE A 249 -1.79 -3.55 7.01
CA PHE A 249 -1.91 -4.63 6.02
C PHE A 249 -1.72 -4.16 4.56
N THR A 250 -1.83 -2.86 4.27
CA THR A 250 -1.56 -2.34 2.92
C THR A 250 -0.08 -2.35 2.54
N ILE A 251 0.81 -2.78 3.45
CA ILE A 251 2.19 -3.15 3.12
C ILE A 251 2.22 -4.33 2.12
N ILE A 252 1.26 -5.27 2.19
CA ILE A 252 1.20 -6.45 1.30
C ILE A 252 1.11 -6.03 -0.18
N PRO A 253 0.12 -5.21 -0.62
CA PRO A 253 0.04 -4.72 -1.99
C PRO A 253 1.29 -3.98 -2.46
N ILE A 254 1.95 -3.21 -1.58
CA ILE A 254 3.16 -2.44 -1.93
C ILE A 254 4.33 -3.39 -2.23
N ILE A 255 4.48 -4.47 -1.45
CA ILE A 255 5.48 -5.50 -1.74
C ILE A 255 5.14 -6.24 -3.03
N THR A 256 3.87 -6.61 -3.23
CA THR A 256 3.41 -7.31 -4.44
C THR A 256 3.70 -6.51 -5.70
N ILE A 257 3.40 -5.21 -5.72
CA ILE A 257 3.65 -4.38 -6.89
C ILE A 257 5.16 -4.18 -7.13
N SER A 258 5.97 -4.11 -6.08
CA SER A 258 7.42 -4.05 -6.22
C SER A 258 8.00 -5.36 -6.79
N LEU A 259 7.55 -6.52 -6.33
CA LEU A 259 7.96 -7.81 -6.91
C LEU A 259 7.47 -7.98 -8.36
N SER A 260 6.26 -7.49 -8.66
CA SER A 260 5.72 -7.45 -10.02
C SER A 260 6.57 -6.55 -10.92
N TYR A 261 7.02 -5.40 -10.40
CA TYR A 261 7.96 -4.50 -11.06
C TYR A 261 9.27 -5.19 -11.44
N PHE A 262 9.94 -5.84 -10.49
CA PHE A 262 11.19 -6.54 -10.79
C PHE A 262 10.99 -7.74 -11.73
N SER A 263 9.85 -8.44 -11.65
CA SER A 263 9.51 -9.52 -12.58
C SER A 263 9.36 -9.00 -14.02
N LEU A 264 8.61 -7.91 -14.21
CA LEU A 264 8.40 -7.30 -15.53
C LEU A 264 9.68 -6.66 -16.08
N LEU A 265 10.48 -6.04 -15.22
CA LEU A 265 11.80 -5.50 -15.56
C LEU A 265 12.72 -6.63 -16.07
N GLU A 266 12.73 -7.78 -15.39
CA GLU A 266 13.53 -8.94 -15.82
C GLU A 266 13.04 -9.52 -17.15
N GLN A 267 11.74 -9.49 -17.41
CA GLN A 267 11.18 -9.96 -18.67
C GLN A 267 11.60 -9.09 -19.87
N LYS A 268 11.66 -7.77 -19.68
CA LYS A 268 11.95 -6.81 -20.76
C LYS A 268 13.43 -6.52 -20.94
N GLU A 269 14.18 -6.45 -19.86
CA GLU A 269 15.56 -5.97 -19.86
C GLU A 269 16.60 -7.04 -19.49
N ASN A 270 16.17 -8.23 -19.04
CA ASN A 270 17.05 -9.36 -18.67
C ASN A 270 18.22 -8.96 -17.75
N THR A 271 18.02 -7.95 -16.89
CA THR A 271 19.10 -7.36 -16.08
C THR A 271 19.74 -8.36 -15.12
N GLY A 272 18.97 -9.28 -14.55
CA GLY A 272 19.44 -10.36 -13.70
C GLY A 272 20.24 -11.42 -14.46
N LEU A 273 19.84 -11.76 -15.69
CA LEU A 273 20.65 -12.61 -16.57
C LEU A 273 21.99 -11.96 -16.91
N MET A 274 22.01 -10.67 -17.25
CA MET A 274 23.25 -9.93 -17.53
C MET A 274 24.17 -9.85 -16.30
N GLU A 275 23.62 -9.63 -15.11
CA GLU A 275 24.38 -9.65 -13.86
C GLU A 275 24.96 -11.03 -13.57
N ARG A 276 24.19 -12.10 -13.78
CA ARG A 276 24.69 -13.49 -13.66
C ARG A 276 25.83 -13.75 -14.64
N ILE A 277 25.67 -13.38 -15.91
CA ILE A 277 26.72 -13.54 -16.95
C ILE A 277 27.99 -12.77 -16.57
N THR A 278 27.86 -11.55 -16.07
CA THR A 278 28.99 -10.72 -15.60
C THR A 278 29.68 -11.38 -14.40
N ASN A 279 28.90 -11.92 -13.45
CA ASN A 279 29.44 -12.62 -12.29
C ASN A 279 30.09 -13.96 -12.66
N PHE A 280 29.60 -14.66 -13.70
CA PHE A 280 30.27 -15.84 -14.25
C PHE A 280 31.67 -15.50 -14.78
N GLY A 281 31.82 -14.34 -15.44
CA GLY A 281 33.12 -13.85 -15.95
C GLY A 281 34.10 -13.37 -14.86
N ASN A 282 33.60 -12.98 -13.69
CA ASN A 282 34.41 -12.47 -12.57
C ASN A 282 34.79 -13.54 -11.53
N THR A 283 34.63 -14.82 -11.84
CA THR A 283 35.12 -15.91 -10.98
C THR A 283 36.65 -16.00 -11.07
N ASN A 284 37.35 -15.04 -10.47
CA ASN A 284 38.68 -15.33 -9.93
C ASN A 284 38.49 -16.49 -8.97
N LYS A 285 38.94 -17.67 -9.39
CA LYS A 285 39.01 -18.88 -8.58
C LYS A 285 39.51 -18.50 -7.19
N THR A 286 38.64 -18.57 -6.19
CA THR A 286 39.12 -18.88 -4.84
C THR A 286 39.74 -20.26 -4.97
N ILE A 287 41.07 -20.29 -5.00
CA ILE A 287 41.87 -21.51 -4.91
C ILE A 287 41.35 -22.24 -3.67
N ASP A 288 40.75 -23.41 -3.88
CA ASP A 288 40.37 -24.31 -2.80
C ASP A 288 41.67 -24.77 -2.12
N THR A 289 42.06 -24.13 -1.02
CA THR A 289 43.23 -24.51 -0.21
C THR A 289 42.88 -25.60 0.80
N ARG A 290 41.99 -26.53 0.45
CA ARG A 290 41.84 -27.75 1.25
C ARG A 290 43.06 -28.64 0.96
N PRO A 291 43.85 -29.01 1.98
CA PRO A 291 44.91 -29.98 1.78
C PRO A 291 44.25 -31.29 1.32
N GLU A 292 44.69 -31.80 0.18
CA GLU A 292 44.41 -33.18 -0.21
C GLU A 292 45.12 -34.09 0.80
N GLU A 293 44.35 -34.67 1.72
CA GLU A 293 44.83 -35.79 2.53
C GLU A 293 44.98 -37.00 1.60
N TYR A 294 46.23 -37.38 1.33
CA TYR A 294 46.64 -38.66 0.75
C TYR A 294 46.70 -39.74 1.82
#